data_AF-A0A6P1AFL0-F1
#
_entry.id   AF-A0A6P1AFL0-F1
#
_cell.length_a   1.000
_cell.length_b   1.000
_cell.length_c   1.000
_cell.angle_alpha   90.00
_cell.angle_beta   90.00
_cell.angle_gamma   90.00
#
_symmetry.space_group_name_H-M   'P 1'
#
loop_
_entity.id
_entity.type
_entity.pdbx_description
1 polymer ?
#
loop_
_entity_poly.entity_id
_entity_poly.type
_entity_poly.pdbx_seq_one_letter_code
_entity_poly.pdbx_strand_id
1 'polypeptide(L)'
;MSEFLLTGIQLSYLVAASLFIFGLKKLGSPATARNGNLLAAIGMLIAVVATLLDRQVLNYQMILLGIAIGSAIGAIAARAVAMTAMPQMVGFLNGLGGAASALVAIGEFWRLLQSGQGVPLDATVTVI
;
A
#
# COMPACT_ATOMS: atom_id res chain seq x y z
N MET A 1 12.97 24.29 -1.35
CA MET A 1 12.37 23.37 -2.34
C MET A 1 12.18 21.94 -1.78
N SER A 2 13.16 21.38 -1.07
CA SER A 2 13.08 20.03 -0.46
C SER A 2 11.99 19.89 0.60
N GLU A 3 11.86 20.87 1.51
CA GLU A 3 10.83 20.81 2.57
C GLU A 3 9.41 20.87 2.02
N PHE A 4 9.17 21.73 1.02
CA PHE A 4 7.88 21.84 0.35
C PHE A 4 7.44 20.50 -0.28
N LEU A 5 8.37 19.74 -0.86
CA LEU A 5 8.07 18.41 -1.40
C LEU A 5 7.74 17.40 -0.29
N LEU A 6 8.48 17.41 0.82
CA LEU A 6 8.21 16.53 1.97
C LEU A 6 6.82 16.82 2.57
N THR A 7 6.48 18.09 2.77
CA THR A 7 5.15 18.50 3.24
C THR A 7 4.06 18.11 2.24
N GLY A 8 4.33 18.24 0.94
CA GLY A 8 3.42 17.79 -0.12
C GLY A 8 3.14 16.29 -0.06
N ILE A 9 4.15 15.45 0.20
CA ILE A 9 4.01 13.99 0.36
C ILE A 9 3.16 13.68 1.60
N GLN A 10 3.43 14.31 2.74
CA GLN A 10 2.67 14.12 3.98
C GLN A 10 1.19 14.50 3.80
N LEU A 11 0.91 15.64 3.16
CA LEU A 11 -0.45 16.06 2.82
C LEU A 11 -1.13 15.07 1.86
N SER A 12 -0.38 14.52 0.90
CA SER A 12 -0.88 13.51 -0.03
C SER A 12 -1.29 12.23 0.71
N TYR A 13 -0.54 11.80 1.73
CA TYR A 13 -0.93 10.68 2.60
C TYR A 13 -2.20 10.97 3.39
N LEU A 14 -2.35 12.20 3.92
CA LEU A 14 -3.58 12.60 4.62
C LEU A 14 -4.80 12.59 3.68
N VAL A 15 -4.63 13.08 2.45
CA VAL A 15 -5.68 13.03 1.42
C VAL A 15 -6.01 11.58 1.06
N ALA A 16 -5.01 10.73 0.81
CA ALA A 16 -5.21 9.32 0.50
C ALA A 16 -5.97 8.59 1.61
N ALA A 17 -5.55 8.76 2.88
CA ALA A 17 -6.23 8.19 4.04
C ALA A 17 -7.70 8.66 4.13
N SER A 18 -7.95 9.94 3.90
CA SER A 18 -9.31 10.50 3.88
C SER A 18 -10.17 9.86 2.79
N LEU A 19 -9.63 9.69 1.57
CA LEU A 19 -10.31 9.04 0.47
C LEU A 19 -10.63 7.56 0.76
N PHE A 20 -9.72 6.83 1.42
CA PHE A 20 -9.99 5.47 1.87
C PHE A 20 -11.14 5.42 2.88
N ILE A 21 -11.17 6.31 3.87
CA ILE A 21 -12.25 6.37 4.86
C ILE A 21 -13.60 6.61 4.16
N PHE A 22 -13.68 7.60 3.27
CA PHE A 22 -14.91 7.88 2.51
C PHE A 22 -15.27 6.76 1.53
N GLY A 23 -14.27 6.12 0.92
CA GLY A 23 -14.43 4.97 0.03
C GLY A 23 -15.08 3.78 0.76
N LEU A 24 -14.51 3.39 1.90
CA LEU A 24 -15.04 2.33 2.76
C LEU A 24 -16.45 2.65 3.27
N LYS A 25 -16.70 3.91 3.68
CA LYS A 25 -18.05 4.35 4.08
C LYS A 25 -19.08 4.16 2.96
N LYS A 26 -18.72 4.48 1.72
CA LYS A 26 -19.60 4.29 0.54
C LYS A 26 -19.78 2.82 0.14
N LEU A 27 -18.81 1.96 0.43
CA LEU A 27 -18.95 0.51 0.18
C LEU A 27 -20.04 -0.14 1.04
N GLY A 28 -20.45 0.49 2.16
CA GLY A 28 -21.53 0.00 3.01
C GLY A 28 -22.94 0.06 2.42
N SER A 29 -23.14 0.68 1.24
CA SER A 29 -24.44 0.74 0.57
C SER A 29 -24.34 0.34 -0.91
N PRO A 30 -25.20 -0.58 -1.42
CA PRO A 30 -25.18 -0.98 -2.83
C PRO A 30 -25.30 0.21 -3.80
N ALA A 31 -26.09 1.23 -3.45
CA ALA A 31 -26.29 2.42 -4.27
C ALA A 31 -25.02 3.25 -4.47
N THR A 32 -24.07 3.20 -3.53
CA THR A 32 -22.83 3.99 -3.59
C THR A 32 -21.56 3.15 -3.72
N ALA A 33 -21.66 1.82 -3.68
CA ALA A 33 -20.54 0.88 -3.66
C ALA A 33 -19.56 1.06 -4.83
N ARG A 34 -20.05 1.22 -6.08
CA ARG A 34 -19.18 1.43 -7.25
C ARG A 34 -18.33 2.69 -7.13
N ASN A 35 -18.93 3.77 -6.64
CA ASN A 35 -18.25 5.04 -6.40
C ASN A 35 -17.31 4.94 -5.20
N GLY A 36 -17.67 4.18 -4.16
CA GLY A 36 -16.81 3.90 -3.01
C GLY A 36 -15.51 3.19 -3.43
N ASN A 37 -15.62 2.16 -4.27
CA ASN A 37 -14.48 1.44 -4.81
C ASN A 37 -13.56 2.35 -5.65
N LEU A 38 -14.13 3.21 -6.51
CA LEU A 38 -13.35 4.16 -7.29
C LEU A 38 -12.59 5.16 -6.40
N LEU A 39 -13.24 5.67 -5.34
CA LEU A 39 -12.63 6.60 -4.40
C LEU A 39 -11.42 5.98 -3.69
N ALA A 40 -11.56 4.72 -3.24
CA ALA A 40 -10.48 3.96 -2.62
C ALA A 40 -9.33 3.69 -3.61
N ALA A 41 -9.65 3.35 -4.86
CA ALA A 41 -8.64 3.14 -5.91
C ALA A 41 -7.84 4.42 -6.21
N ILE A 42 -8.49 5.59 -6.24
CA ILE A 42 -7.81 6.88 -6.40
C ILE A 42 -6.93 7.18 -5.18
N GLY A 43 -7.42 6.92 -3.96
CA GLY A 43 -6.63 7.03 -2.73
C GLY A 43 -5.35 6.18 -2.77
N MET A 44 -5.48 4.91 -3.21
CA MET A 44 -4.34 4.01 -3.39
C MET A 44 -3.34 4.56 -4.41
N LEU A 45 -3.81 5.07 -5.55
CA LEU A 45 -2.94 5.64 -6.59
C LEU A 45 -2.16 6.85 -6.07
N ILE A 46 -2.83 7.76 -5.34
CA ILE A 46 -2.19 8.93 -4.74
C ILE A 46 -1.08 8.49 -3.76
N ALA A 47 -1.37 7.50 -2.91
CA ALA A 47 -0.38 6.99 -1.96
C ALA A 47 0.85 6.42 -2.66
N VAL A 48 0.66 5.56 -3.68
CA VAL A 48 1.78 4.98 -4.45
C VAL A 48 2.63 6.06 -5.11
N VAL A 49 1.99 7.02 -5.78
CA VAL A 49 2.72 8.11 -6.46
C VAL A 49 3.47 8.98 -5.45
N ALA A 50 2.85 9.33 -4.33
CA ALA A 50 3.50 10.11 -3.28
C ALA A 50 4.74 9.39 -2.70
N THR A 51 4.63 8.07 -2.47
CA THR A 51 5.77 7.25 -2.00
C THR A 51 6.88 7.15 -3.05
N LEU A 52 6.54 7.07 -4.34
CA LEU A 52 7.54 7.07 -5.41
C LEU A 52 8.28 8.41 -5.55
N LEU A 53 7.68 9.53 -5.13
CA LEU A 53 8.32 10.85 -5.15
C LEU A 53 9.23 11.09 -3.93
N ASP A 54 9.25 10.17 -2.97
CA ASP A 54 10.12 10.26 -1.81
C ASP A 54 11.60 10.05 -2.18
N ARG A 55 12.48 10.80 -1.53
CA ARG A 55 13.91 10.89 -1.86
C ARG A 55 14.71 9.64 -1.53
N GLN A 56 14.14 8.68 -0.81
CA GLN A 56 14.79 7.44 -0.41
C GLN A 56 14.60 6.28 -1.40
N VAL A 57 13.96 6.51 -2.54
CA VAL A 57 13.76 5.46 -3.56
C VAL A 57 15.05 5.25 -4.36
N LEU A 58 15.76 4.16 -4.06
CA LEU A 58 17.07 3.83 -4.66
C LEU A 58 16.97 3.17 -6.05
N ASN A 59 15.87 2.45 -6.35
CA ASN A 59 15.76 1.68 -7.59
C ASN A 59 14.34 1.70 -8.19
N TYR A 60 14.06 2.72 -9.00
CA TYR A 60 12.79 2.89 -9.70
C TYR A 60 12.49 1.77 -10.71
N GLN A 61 13.52 1.21 -11.36
CA GLN A 61 13.33 0.14 -12.35
C GLN A 61 12.77 -1.12 -11.69
N MET A 62 13.34 -1.50 -10.54
CA MET A 62 12.92 -2.70 -9.81
C MET A 62 11.53 -2.54 -9.21
N ILE A 63 11.19 -1.34 -8.71
CA ILE A 63 9.84 -1.04 -8.21
C ILE A 63 8.82 -1.07 -9.35
N LEU A 64 9.11 -0.44 -10.48
CA LEU A 64 8.20 -0.43 -11.63
C LEU A 64 7.98 -1.86 -12.16
N LEU A 65 9.04 -2.67 -12.21
CA LEU A 65 8.95 -4.08 -12.59
C LEU A 65 8.07 -4.87 -11.60
N GLY A 66 8.27 -4.66 -10.30
CA GLY A 66 7.45 -5.30 -9.25
C GLY A 66 5.98 -4.91 -9.33
N ILE A 67 5.68 -3.62 -9.53
CA ILE A 67 4.31 -3.12 -9.74
C ILE A 67 3.72 -3.75 -11.00
N ALA A 68 4.44 -3.77 -12.11
CA ALA A 68 3.95 -4.31 -13.38
C ALA A 68 3.64 -5.80 -13.27
N ILE A 69 4.57 -6.61 -12.74
CA ILE A 69 4.38 -8.05 -12.58
C ILE A 69 3.26 -8.35 -11.58
N GLY A 70 3.30 -7.73 -10.40
CA GLY A 70 2.31 -7.96 -9.34
C GLY A 70 0.90 -7.56 -9.76
N SER A 71 0.74 -6.39 -10.38
CA SER A 71 -0.56 -5.92 -10.87
C SER A 71 -1.08 -6.76 -12.02
N ALA A 72 -0.23 -7.22 -12.95
CA ALA A 72 -0.62 -8.09 -14.05
C ALA A 72 -1.14 -9.45 -13.53
N ILE A 73 -0.37 -10.12 -12.65
CA ILE A 73 -0.77 -11.38 -12.05
C ILE A 73 -2.07 -11.20 -11.25
N GLY A 74 -2.15 -10.15 -10.42
CA GLY A 74 -3.34 -9.86 -9.63
C GLY A 74 -4.58 -9.61 -10.48
N ALA A 75 -4.45 -8.84 -11.57
CA ALA A 75 -5.55 -8.54 -12.48
C ALA A 75 -6.04 -9.77 -13.25
N ILE A 76 -5.11 -10.63 -13.71
CA ILE A 76 -5.45 -11.89 -14.38
C ILE A 76 -6.19 -12.81 -13.40
N ALA A 77 -5.62 -13.03 -12.21
CA ALA A 77 -6.22 -13.89 -11.21
C ALA A 77 -7.61 -13.39 -10.79
N ALA A 78 -7.78 -12.09 -10.56
CA ALA A 78 -9.07 -11.50 -10.17
C ALA A 78 -10.16 -11.64 -11.25
N ARG A 79 -9.78 -11.74 -12.53
CA ARG A 79 -10.73 -11.92 -13.65
C ARG A 79 -11.04 -13.39 -13.94
N ALA A 80 -10.09 -14.28 -13.67
CA ALA A 80 -10.20 -15.70 -14.01
C ALA A 80 -10.98 -16.53 -12.97
N VAL A 81 -11.08 -16.04 -11.72
CA VAL A 81 -11.74 -16.78 -10.64
C VAL A 81 -13.27 -16.73 -10.77
N ALA A 82 -13.91 -17.90 -10.57
CA ALA A 82 -15.36 -18.01 -10.54
C ALA A 82 -15.98 -17.25 -9.36
N MET A 83 -17.16 -16.66 -9.55
CA MET A 83 -17.87 -15.90 -8.51
C MET A 83 -18.18 -16.73 -7.24
N THR A 84 -18.30 -18.05 -7.38
CA THR A 84 -18.50 -18.99 -6.26
C THR A 84 -17.25 -19.17 -5.39
N ALA A 85 -16.07 -18.89 -5.94
CA ALA A 85 -14.78 -19.02 -5.27
C ALA A 85 -14.21 -17.67 -4.81
N MET A 86 -15.05 -16.61 -4.78
CA MET A 86 -14.65 -15.29 -4.31
C MET A 86 -14.09 -15.28 -2.87
N PRO A 87 -14.66 -16.00 -1.89
CA PRO A 87 -14.10 -16.03 -0.53
C PRO A 87 -12.65 -16.51 -0.48
N GLN A 88 -12.30 -17.56 -1.24
CA GLN A 88 -10.95 -18.12 -1.28
C GLN A 88 -9.97 -17.15 -1.95
N MET A 89 -10.39 -16.49 -3.02
CA MET A 89 -9.56 -15.49 -3.70
C MET A 89 -9.26 -14.28 -2.81
N VAL A 90 -10.25 -13.78 -2.08
CA VAL A 90 -10.05 -12.68 -1.11
C VAL A 90 -9.06 -13.10 -0.01
N GLY A 91 -9.20 -14.32 0.52
CA GLY A 91 -8.27 -14.85 1.51
C GLY A 91 -6.84 -14.96 0.97
N PHE A 92 -6.66 -15.44 -0.26
CA PHE A 92 -5.36 -15.53 -0.91
C PHE A 92 -4.71 -14.15 -1.10
N LEU A 93 -5.45 -13.17 -1.64
CA LEU A 93 -4.95 -11.80 -1.82
C LEU A 93 -4.59 -11.12 -0.49
N ASN A 94 -5.37 -11.37 0.57
CA ASN A 94 -5.06 -10.85 1.90
C ASN A 94 -3.79 -11.50 2.48
N GLY A 95 -3.60 -12.81 2.27
CA GLY A 95 -2.38 -13.52 2.63
C GLY A 95 -1.13 -12.98 1.91
N LEU A 96 -1.24 -12.65 0.62
CA LEU A 96 -0.15 -11.99 -0.12
C LEU A 96 0.18 -10.60 0.45
N GLY A 97 -0.84 -9.83 0.85
CA GLY A 97 -0.65 -8.55 1.54
C GLY A 97 0.09 -8.71 2.87
N GLY A 98 -0.28 -9.71 3.67
CA GLY A 98 0.42 -10.04 4.91
C GLY A 98 1.87 -10.47 4.69
N ALA A 99 2.12 -11.30 3.66
CA ALA A 99 3.47 -11.72 3.27
C ALA A 99 4.33 -10.52 2.82
N ALA A 100 3.75 -9.56 2.09
CA ALA A 100 4.45 -8.33 1.71
C ALA A 100 4.87 -7.52 2.95
N SER A 101 3.97 -7.33 3.93
CA SER A 101 4.31 -6.66 5.20
C SER A 101 5.40 -7.39 5.97
N ALA A 102 5.37 -8.73 5.99
CA ALA A 102 6.41 -9.54 6.64
C ALA A 102 7.78 -9.35 5.96
N LEU A 103 7.83 -9.33 4.62
CA LEU A 103 9.07 -9.07 3.88
C LEU A 103 9.62 -7.66 4.14
N VAL A 104 8.75 -6.65 4.21
CA VAL A 104 9.14 -5.28 4.58
C VAL A 104 9.74 -5.24 5.99
N ALA A 105 9.08 -5.89 6.96
CA ALA A 105 9.56 -5.96 8.34
C ALA A 105 10.93 -6.67 8.45
N ILE A 106 11.13 -7.78 7.73
CA ILE A 106 12.43 -8.49 7.68
C ILE A 106 13.52 -7.60 7.05
N GLY A 107 13.19 -6.91 5.95
CA GLY A 107 14.12 -5.98 5.30
C GLY A 107 14.56 -4.85 6.24
N GLU A 108 13.62 -4.26 6.96
CA GLU A 108 13.93 -3.21 7.94
C GLU A 108 14.72 -3.74 9.14
N PHE A 109 14.39 -4.94 9.64
CA PHE A 109 15.16 -5.59 10.70
C PHE A 109 16.63 -5.81 10.31
N TRP A 110 16.90 -6.29 9.09
CA TRP A 110 18.27 -6.42 8.59
C TRP A 110 18.98 -5.07 8.43
N ARG A 111 18.27 -4.03 7.98
CA ARG A 111 18.81 -2.67 7.88
C ARG A 111 19.26 -2.15 9.26
N LEU A 112 18.42 -2.36 10.29
CA LEU A 112 18.73 -1.95 11.67
C LEU A 112 19.97 -2.68 12.21
N LEU A 113 20.05 -4.01 12.05
CA LEU A 113 21.21 -4.81 12.47
C LEU A 113 22.52 -4.32 11.85
N GLN A 114 22.51 -3.95 10.57
CA GLN A 114 23.70 -3.48 9.85
C GLN A 114 24.07 -2.04 10.20
N SER A 115 23.07 -1.20 10.52
CA SER A 115 23.28 0.22 10.82
C SER A 115 23.95 0.49 12.17
N GLY A 116 23.95 -0.50 13.09
CA GLY A 116 24.45 -0.35 14.46
C GLY A 116 23.67 0.68 15.30
N GLN A 117 22.57 1.22 14.77
CA GLN A 117 21.68 2.13 15.48
C GLN A 117 20.73 1.31 16.37
N GLY A 118 20.58 1.72 17.62
CA GLY A 118 19.57 1.15 18.51
C GLY A 118 18.17 1.32 17.89
N VAL A 119 17.26 0.40 18.21
CA VAL A 119 15.88 0.47 17.72
C VAL A 119 15.29 1.83 18.12
N PRO A 120 14.83 2.65 17.16
CA PRO A 120 14.34 3.97 17.49
C PRO A 120 13.03 3.85 18.29
N LEU A 121 12.77 4.83 19.16
CA LEU A 121 11.72 4.75 20.18
C LEU A 121 10.32 4.66 19.57
N ASP A 122 10.11 5.29 18.42
CA ASP A 122 8.90 5.20 17.60
C ASP A 122 8.64 3.77 17.10
N ALA A 123 9.68 3.06 16.65
CA ALA A 123 9.56 1.65 16.28
C ALA A 123 9.31 0.76 17.51
N THR A 124 9.89 1.09 18.67
CA THR A 124 9.68 0.32 19.92
C THR A 124 8.26 0.47 20.45
N VAL A 125 7.71 1.69 20.43
CA VAL A 125 6.37 1.99 20.95
C VAL A 125 5.26 1.47 20.04
N THR A 126 5.48 1.38 18.73
CA THR A 126 4.47 0.89 17.78
C THR A 126 4.32 -0.64 17.79
N VAL A 127 5.33 -1.36 18.29
CA VAL A 127 5.38 -2.83 18.34
C VAL A 127 4.78 -3.41 19.64
N ILE A 128 4.62 -2.58 20.69
CA ILE A 128 3.99 -2.94 21.98
C ILE A 128 2.51 -2.54 21.96
#